data_AF-A0A1B6CE68-F1
#
_entry.id   AF-A0A1B6CE68-F1
#
_cell.length_a   1.000
_cell.length_b   1.000
_cell.length_c   1.000
_cell.angle_alpha   90.00
_cell.angle_beta   90.00
_cell.angle_gamma   90.00
#
_symmetry.space_group_name_H-M   'P 1'
#
loop_
_entity.id
_entity.type
_entity.pdbx_description
1 polymer ?
#
loop_
_entity_poly.entity_id
_entity_poly.type
_entity_poly.pdbx_seq_one_letter_code
_entity_poly.pdbx_strand_id
1 'polypeptide(L)'
;LALVSEIPVDAFEGSISHYKVSTADGKPLPDWLQFNSKTGLLEGVPEEDSVGEVYILLQAIGENPQEMAKDLFAIEILPRPHILHVNAKERCKVGQEVSSLTVVIDRSLNEVSPKDKITTLKNLAGFLGISYEKINMISQAHDILSDAIIMAGPGNVKKKTASSTFVLQWQVGCGGKVFPAYKSQLQQIKLNSKDGTLAEVIQLPVIGWYLISEAPGPTFRHRREIVGSGDVENDLEEEIVNETEPEIEVEPETRIIPSLATPVFAEHMTSATPEVHRHRHHNGESPPLEVPTSLLTSPIPFASIMPTPIYIPDRPTILTSMEPILPTSSVFEELTIVPTPTYLIEPSATPEPTPHDTDSILMESSTEHSSPEPQTTPFIPDSSTKSEEIEIEPENTPPMIKHKIPRQALTAGKPFRYIIPDFIFFDAEDGNTKKLHLNFKTQEGASVTSSSWVQFNSTSQEVYALPLEENVSKWVYILEAVDKEGKTIQDKLELSVQNHKGRRTVTHQFTLNYDVINMHEFISPLEWQLLMLDKLASLYGDTNASHITVLELSQSPPFLFTWTNDSLPRNHCPQDELNSLLKVCCCF
;
A
#
# COMPACT_ATOMS: atom_id res chain seq x y z
N LEU A 1 12.39 6.57 -2.61
CA LEU A 1 12.57 6.99 -1.20
C LEU A 1 12.83 5.75 -0.35
N ALA A 2 13.60 5.89 0.72
CA ALA A 2 13.73 4.83 1.73
C ALA A 2 12.48 4.79 2.62
N LEU A 3 11.98 3.60 2.90
CA LEU A 3 11.01 3.31 3.95
C LEU A 3 11.77 3.13 5.26
N VAL A 4 11.28 3.76 6.33
CA VAL A 4 11.76 3.57 7.70
C VAL A 4 10.53 3.53 8.60
N SER A 5 10.37 2.45 9.35
CA SER A 5 9.27 2.30 10.30
C SER A 5 9.75 1.52 11.52
N GLU A 6 9.48 2.04 12.71
CA GLU A 6 9.73 1.34 13.98
C GLU A 6 8.44 0.67 14.45
N ILE A 7 8.56 -0.55 14.99
CA ILE A 7 7.45 -1.19 15.68
C ILE A 7 7.11 -0.36 16.92
N PRO A 8 5.85 0.08 17.08
CA PRO A 8 5.43 0.80 18.28
C PRO A 8 5.69 -0.02 19.55
N VAL A 9 6.22 0.63 20.59
CA VAL A 9 6.50 -0.02 21.88
C VAL A 9 5.25 -0.59 22.57
N ASP A 10 4.07 -0.08 22.22
CA ASP A 10 2.76 -0.52 22.69
C ASP A 10 2.06 -1.51 21.74
N ALA A 11 2.74 -1.97 20.68
CA ALA A 11 2.15 -2.93 19.73
C ALA A 11 1.87 -4.30 20.36
N PHE A 12 2.65 -4.67 21.40
CA PHE A 12 2.48 -5.94 22.12
C PHE A 12 2.67 -5.71 23.62
N GLU A 13 1.92 -6.47 24.42
CA GLU A 13 2.06 -6.47 25.88
C GLU A 13 2.90 -7.67 26.35
N GLY A 14 3.67 -7.49 27.42
CA GLY A 14 4.51 -8.55 28.03
C GLY A 14 6.00 -8.40 27.74
N SER A 15 6.80 -9.36 28.23
CA SER A 15 8.25 -9.40 28.04
C SER A 15 8.59 -10.01 26.67
N ILE A 16 8.98 -9.17 25.72
CA ILE A 16 9.32 -9.59 24.35
C ILE A 16 10.82 -9.87 24.27
N SER A 17 11.20 -11.07 23.85
CA SER A 17 12.60 -11.46 23.63
C SER A 17 13.09 -10.99 22.27
N HIS A 18 12.33 -11.27 21.21
CA HIS A 18 12.66 -10.87 19.84
C HIS A 18 11.42 -10.85 18.95
N TYR A 19 11.55 -10.16 17.83
CA TYR A 19 10.54 -10.12 16.77
C TYR A 19 10.95 -10.99 15.58
N LYS A 20 9.96 -11.61 14.95
CA LYS A 20 10.08 -12.30 13.67
C LYS A 20 9.09 -11.69 12.67
N VAL A 21 9.55 -11.45 11.45
CA VAL A 21 8.75 -10.80 10.41
C VAL A 21 8.80 -11.64 9.13
N SER A 22 7.64 -11.80 8.50
CA SER A 22 7.46 -12.45 7.21
C SER A 22 6.38 -11.73 6.40
N THR A 23 6.15 -12.12 5.15
CA THR A 23 4.91 -11.74 4.48
C THR A 23 3.71 -12.48 5.09
N ALA A 24 2.49 -12.02 4.80
CA ALA A 24 1.25 -12.67 5.24
C ALA A 24 1.16 -14.16 4.84
N ASP A 25 1.72 -14.52 3.69
CA ASP A 25 1.79 -15.90 3.19
C ASP A 25 2.84 -16.77 3.89
N GLY A 26 3.57 -16.23 4.87
CA GLY A 26 4.69 -16.91 5.54
C GLY A 26 5.99 -16.97 4.73
N LYS A 27 6.06 -16.29 3.58
CA LYS A 27 7.27 -16.20 2.75
C LYS A 27 8.27 -15.19 3.34
N PRO A 28 9.56 -15.25 2.97
CA PRO A 28 10.53 -14.22 3.34
C PRO A 28 10.08 -12.83 2.87
N LEU A 29 10.62 -11.80 3.54
CA LEU A 29 10.38 -10.40 3.16
C LEU A 29 10.81 -10.15 1.71
N PRO A 30 10.13 -9.23 0.99
CA PRO A 30 10.56 -8.81 -0.34
C PRO A 30 12.01 -8.33 -0.36
N ASP A 31 12.69 -8.51 -1.48
CA ASP A 31 14.13 -8.21 -1.65
C ASP A 31 14.50 -6.72 -1.50
N TRP A 32 13.49 -5.86 -1.36
CA TRP A 32 13.67 -4.44 -1.09
C TRP A 32 13.48 -4.06 0.39
N LEU A 33 13.03 -4.98 1.24
CA LEU A 33 12.64 -4.74 2.63
C LEU A 33 13.47 -5.58 3.61
N GLN A 34 13.91 -4.96 4.70
CA GLN A 34 14.71 -5.58 5.74
C GLN A 34 14.14 -5.26 7.12
N PHE A 35 14.26 -6.22 8.04
CA PHE A 35 13.86 -6.06 9.43
C PHE A 35 15.03 -6.33 10.39
N ASN A 36 15.21 -5.43 11.36
CA ASN A 36 16.15 -5.61 12.46
C ASN A 36 15.41 -6.08 13.72
N SER A 37 15.54 -7.38 14.02
CA SER A 37 14.85 -8.03 15.14
C SER A 37 15.22 -7.52 16.53
N LYS A 38 16.37 -6.84 16.67
CA LYS A 38 16.82 -6.29 17.96
C LYS A 38 16.24 -4.91 18.25
N THR A 39 16.05 -4.10 17.21
CA THR A 39 15.58 -2.72 17.35
C THR A 39 14.10 -2.57 16.97
N GLY A 40 13.49 -3.60 16.39
CA GLY A 40 12.14 -3.50 15.84
C GLY A 40 12.05 -2.56 14.63
N LEU A 41 13.18 -2.30 13.96
CA LEU A 41 13.25 -1.34 12.86
C LEU A 41 13.07 -2.06 11.52
N LEU A 42 12.10 -1.60 10.74
CA LEU A 42 11.81 -2.04 9.38
C LEU A 42 12.29 -0.97 8.39
N GLU A 43 13.18 -1.34 7.48
CA GLU A 43 13.80 -0.43 6.52
C GLU A 43 13.80 -1.03 5.11
N GLY A 44 13.60 -0.22 4.08
CA GLY A 44 13.62 -0.73 2.71
C GLY A 44 13.69 0.34 1.64
N VAL A 45 13.97 -0.07 0.40
CA VAL A 45 14.00 0.82 -0.78
C VAL A 45 13.17 0.17 -1.89
N PRO A 46 11.84 0.43 -1.94
CA PRO A 46 10.98 -0.20 -2.94
C PRO A 46 11.36 0.24 -4.37
N GLU A 47 11.22 -0.70 -5.30
CA GLU A 47 11.45 -0.48 -6.73
C GLU A 47 10.14 -0.16 -7.46
N GLU A 48 10.22 0.21 -8.74
CA GLU A 48 9.02 0.53 -9.55
C GLU A 48 8.07 -0.66 -9.64
N ASP A 49 8.62 -1.87 -9.75
CA ASP A 49 7.84 -3.11 -9.81
C ASP A 49 7.20 -3.49 -8.46
N SER A 50 7.55 -2.77 -7.38
CA SER A 50 7.03 -3.01 -6.03
C SER A 50 5.79 -2.17 -5.70
N VAL A 51 5.25 -1.41 -6.66
CA VAL A 51 4.04 -0.57 -6.44
C VAL A 51 2.83 -1.44 -6.12
N GLY A 52 2.11 -1.06 -5.06
CA GLY A 52 0.96 -1.81 -4.53
C GLY A 52 1.05 -2.01 -3.01
N GLU A 53 0.23 -2.89 -2.48
CA GLU A 53 0.21 -3.21 -1.04
C GLU A 53 0.99 -4.49 -0.75
N VAL A 54 1.81 -4.45 0.31
CA VAL A 54 2.51 -5.62 0.84
C VAL A 54 2.07 -5.87 2.27
N TYR A 55 1.50 -7.05 2.51
CA TYR A 55 1.05 -7.47 3.83
C TYR A 55 2.18 -8.14 4.61
N ILE A 56 2.47 -7.61 5.78
CA ILE A 56 3.56 -8.01 6.66
C ILE A 56 2.99 -8.61 7.94
N LEU A 57 3.42 -9.85 8.23
CA LEU A 57 3.13 -10.57 9.46
C LEU A 57 4.27 -10.34 10.45
N LEU A 58 3.94 -9.73 11.58
CA LEU A 58 4.84 -9.49 12.69
C LEU A 58 4.51 -10.46 13.83
N GLN A 59 5.54 -11.12 14.36
CA GLN A 59 5.42 -12.06 15.47
C GLN A 59 6.31 -11.59 16.62
N ALA A 60 5.72 -11.32 17.78
CA ALA A 60 6.45 -11.04 19.01
C ALA A 60 6.57 -12.34 19.82
N ILE A 61 7.79 -12.72 20.18
CA ILE A 61 8.08 -13.97 20.90
C ILE A 61 8.69 -13.60 22.26
N GLY A 62 8.10 -14.12 23.34
CA GLY A 62 8.58 -13.95 24.71
C GLY A 62 9.79 -14.81 25.06
N GLU A 63 10.17 -14.82 26.33
CA GLU A 63 11.28 -15.69 26.81
C GLU A 63 10.93 -17.18 26.66
N ASN A 64 9.66 -17.52 26.88
CA ASN A 64 9.12 -18.83 26.57
C ASN A 64 8.62 -18.86 25.12
N PRO A 65 9.05 -19.82 24.28
CA PRO A 65 8.60 -19.91 22.89
C PRO A 65 7.10 -20.15 22.71
N GLN A 66 6.37 -20.49 23.78
CA GLN A 66 4.91 -20.65 23.76
C GLN A 66 4.17 -19.31 23.97
N GLU A 67 4.85 -18.31 24.52
CA GLU A 67 4.33 -16.96 24.68
C GLU A 67 4.61 -16.16 23.42
N MET A 68 3.67 -16.20 22.48
CA MET A 68 3.82 -15.52 21.19
C MET A 68 2.53 -14.81 20.79
N ALA A 69 2.68 -13.59 20.29
CA ALA A 69 1.62 -12.77 19.73
C ALA A 69 1.95 -12.44 18.28
N LYS A 70 0.92 -12.24 17.46
CA LYS A 70 1.07 -11.89 16.05
C LYS A 70 0.21 -10.70 15.70
N ASP A 71 0.69 -9.88 14.79
CA ASP A 71 -0.04 -8.77 14.21
C ASP A 71 0.20 -8.71 12.69
N LEU A 72 -0.77 -8.19 11.95
CA LEU A 72 -0.70 -8.05 10.49
C LEU A 72 -0.97 -6.60 10.10
N PHE A 73 -0.05 -6.02 9.33
CA PHE A 73 -0.20 -4.68 8.77
C PHE A 73 0.18 -4.65 7.30
N ALA A 74 -0.30 -3.64 6.58
CA ALA A 74 0.00 -3.44 5.17
C ALA A 74 0.97 -2.26 4.98
N ILE A 75 1.89 -2.40 4.03
CA ILE A 75 2.75 -1.33 3.52
C ILE A 75 2.26 -1.00 2.11
N GLU A 76 1.68 0.18 1.93
CA GLU A 76 1.26 0.70 0.64
C GLU A 76 2.44 1.43 -0.04
N ILE A 77 2.96 0.85 -1.12
CA ILE A 77 3.97 1.47 -1.98
C ILE A 77 3.24 2.26 -3.06
N LEU A 78 3.26 3.59 -2.89
CA LEU A 78 2.68 4.49 -3.86
C LEU A 78 3.56 4.57 -5.11
N PRO A 79 2.96 4.65 -6.31
CA PRO A 79 3.71 5.02 -7.51
C PRO A 79 4.34 6.39 -7.28
N ARG A 80 5.62 6.54 -7.67
CA ARG A 80 6.46 7.69 -7.31
C ARG A 80 5.68 9.01 -7.43
N PRO A 81 5.33 9.66 -6.31
CA PRO A 81 4.92 11.05 -6.35
C PRO A 81 6.19 11.87 -6.52
N HIS A 82 6.21 12.77 -7.51
CA HIS A 82 7.31 13.70 -7.73
C HIS A 82 7.63 14.45 -6.42
N ILE A 83 8.81 14.15 -5.86
CA ILE A 83 9.54 14.90 -4.83
C ILE A 83 8.62 15.49 -3.75
N LEU A 84 7.98 14.64 -2.95
CA LEU A 84 7.34 15.09 -1.71
C LEU A 84 8.40 15.21 -0.61
N HIS A 85 8.94 16.42 -0.43
CA HIS A 85 9.67 16.75 0.79
C HIS A 85 8.70 17.01 1.96
N VAL A 86 9.08 16.49 3.13
CA VAL A 86 8.38 16.56 4.42
C VAL A 86 8.54 17.94 5.09
N ASN A 87 9.48 18.78 4.65
CA ASN A 87 9.69 20.12 5.23
C ASN A 87 9.09 21.25 4.36
N ALA A 88 8.14 22.00 4.94
CA ALA A 88 7.44 23.11 4.29
C ALA A 88 8.36 24.27 3.83
N LYS A 89 9.57 24.41 4.40
CA LYS A 89 10.52 25.49 4.06
C LYS A 89 11.41 25.20 2.84
N GLU A 90 11.52 23.94 2.41
CA GLU A 90 12.38 23.52 1.29
C GLU A 90 11.57 23.16 0.04
N ARG A 91 10.24 23.34 0.07
CA ARG A 91 9.37 23.09 -1.07
C ARG A 91 9.53 24.17 -2.14
N CYS A 92 9.76 23.74 -3.38
CA CYS A 92 9.65 24.63 -4.53
C CYS A 92 8.21 25.14 -4.67
N LYS A 93 8.05 26.35 -5.19
CA LYS A 93 6.72 26.89 -5.48
C LYS A 93 6.05 26.04 -6.56
N VAL A 94 4.72 25.99 -6.55
CA VAL A 94 3.94 25.29 -7.58
C VAL A 94 4.31 25.86 -8.96
N GLY A 95 4.69 25.00 -9.89
CA GLY A 95 5.14 25.38 -11.25
C GLY A 95 6.62 25.77 -11.36
N GLN A 96 7.37 25.79 -10.26
CA GLN A 96 8.81 26.05 -10.28
C GLN A 96 9.57 24.72 -10.43
N GLU A 97 10.57 24.71 -11.32
CA GLU A 97 11.47 23.55 -11.50
C GLU A 97 12.20 23.21 -10.20
N VAL A 98 12.44 21.91 -9.98
CA VAL A 98 13.20 21.39 -8.85
C VAL A 98 14.64 21.17 -9.29
N SER A 99 15.59 21.70 -8.52
CA SER A 99 17.00 21.45 -8.75
C SER A 99 17.46 20.26 -7.94
N SER A 100 17.82 19.18 -8.64
CA SER A 100 18.18 17.89 -8.04
C SER A 100 19.64 17.55 -8.36
N LEU A 101 20.39 17.19 -7.33
CA LEU A 101 21.75 16.69 -7.46
C LEU A 101 21.70 15.17 -7.56
N THR A 102 22.39 14.63 -8.56
CA THR A 102 22.34 13.21 -8.91
C THR A 102 23.74 12.63 -9.00
N VAL A 103 23.96 11.49 -8.37
CA VAL A 103 25.20 10.69 -8.45
C VAL A 103 24.90 9.40 -9.20
N VAL A 104 25.70 9.08 -10.21
CA VAL A 104 25.51 7.92 -11.09
C VAL A 104 26.42 6.78 -10.66
N ILE A 105 25.84 5.60 -10.46
CA ILE A 105 26.51 4.40 -9.97
C ILE A 105 26.62 3.36 -11.08
N ASP A 106 27.83 2.80 -11.25
CA ASP A 106 28.13 1.75 -12.23
C ASP A 106 27.74 0.36 -11.71
N ARG A 107 26.45 0.17 -11.41
CA ARG A 107 25.88 -1.11 -10.98
C ARG A 107 24.39 -1.15 -11.26
N SER A 108 23.84 -2.35 -11.43
CA SER A 108 22.39 -2.54 -11.47
C SER A 108 21.79 -2.43 -10.07
N LEU A 109 20.62 -1.80 -9.92
CA LEU A 109 19.94 -1.68 -8.64
C LEU A 109 19.59 -3.05 -8.04
N ASN A 110 19.22 -4.00 -8.91
CA ASN A 110 18.76 -5.34 -8.53
C ASN A 110 19.92 -6.24 -8.05
N GLU A 111 21.16 -5.89 -8.41
CA GLU A 111 22.37 -6.59 -7.97
C GLU A 111 22.87 -6.13 -6.59
N VAL A 112 22.28 -5.07 -6.04
CA VAL A 112 22.62 -4.55 -4.72
C VAL A 112 21.69 -5.18 -3.69
N SER A 113 22.25 -5.78 -2.63
CA SER A 113 21.44 -6.36 -1.57
C SER A 113 20.62 -5.27 -0.84
N PRO A 114 19.44 -5.56 -0.29
CA PRO A 114 18.65 -4.57 0.46
C PRO A 114 19.44 -3.91 1.60
N LYS A 115 20.29 -4.67 2.29
CA LYS A 115 21.18 -4.17 3.32
C LYS A 115 22.19 -3.16 2.77
N ASP A 116 22.79 -3.45 1.62
CA ASP A 116 23.76 -2.57 0.99
C ASP A 116 23.09 -1.31 0.43
N LYS A 117 21.85 -1.41 -0.08
CA LYS A 117 21.03 -0.26 -0.51
C LYS A 117 20.86 0.73 0.64
N ILE A 118 20.41 0.26 1.81
CA ILE A 118 20.23 1.10 3.00
C ILE A 118 21.56 1.64 3.53
N THR A 119 22.61 0.81 3.56
CA THR A 119 23.95 1.22 4.02
C THR A 119 24.52 2.32 3.11
N THR A 120 24.36 2.19 1.80
CA THR A 120 24.75 3.22 0.82
C THR A 120 24.06 4.54 1.09
N LEU A 121 22.74 4.53 1.32
CA LEU A 121 21.96 5.72 1.64
C LEU A 121 22.40 6.36 2.95
N LYS A 122 22.60 5.55 4.01
CA LYS A 122 23.08 6.04 5.33
C LYS A 122 24.48 6.62 5.26
N ASN A 123 25.41 5.99 4.54
CA ASN A 123 26.78 6.48 4.38
C ASN A 123 26.80 7.81 3.62
N LEU A 124 26.07 7.89 2.49
CA LEU A 124 25.97 9.13 1.72
C LEU A 124 25.34 10.25 2.55
N ALA A 125 24.26 9.95 3.25
CA ALA A 125 23.56 10.91 4.11
C ALA A 125 24.44 11.44 5.25
N GLY A 126 25.14 10.54 5.95
CA GLY A 126 26.09 10.90 7.00
C GLY A 126 27.26 11.73 6.47
N PHE A 127 27.76 11.42 5.28
CA PHE A 127 28.82 12.17 4.61
C PHE A 127 28.39 13.59 4.22
N LEU A 128 27.14 13.75 3.78
CA LEU A 128 26.59 15.04 3.34
C LEU A 128 25.90 15.84 4.46
N GLY A 129 25.74 15.24 5.65
CA GLY A 129 25.00 15.84 6.76
C GLY A 129 23.51 16.03 6.47
N ILE A 130 22.88 15.13 5.70
CA ILE A 130 21.45 15.14 5.38
C ILE A 130 20.77 13.88 5.93
N SER A 131 19.44 13.86 6.00
CA SER A 131 18.71 12.61 6.29
C SER A 131 18.72 11.71 5.05
N TYR A 132 18.96 10.42 5.24
CA TYR A 132 18.97 9.44 4.15
C TYR A 132 17.58 9.24 3.53
N GLU A 133 16.52 9.55 4.27
CA GLU A 133 15.13 9.59 3.77
C GLU A 133 14.93 10.62 2.65
N LYS A 134 15.78 11.66 2.57
CA LYS A 134 15.72 12.66 1.49
C LYS A 134 16.35 12.19 0.18
N ILE A 135 17.06 11.05 0.20
CA ILE A 135 17.81 10.54 -0.93
C ILE A 135 16.96 9.49 -1.64
N ASN A 136 16.78 9.67 -2.94
CA ASN A 136 16.14 8.70 -3.81
C ASN A 136 17.19 7.81 -4.45
N MET A 137 16.92 6.51 -4.47
CA MET A 137 17.66 5.53 -5.24
C MET A 137 16.75 5.07 -6.39
N ILE A 138 17.20 5.26 -7.63
CA ILE A 138 16.37 5.11 -8.83
C ILE A 138 17.14 4.28 -9.86
N SER A 139 16.53 3.20 -10.37
CA SER A 139 17.08 2.43 -11.48
C SER A 139 17.09 3.26 -12.77
N GLN A 140 18.14 3.15 -13.57
CA GLN A 140 18.32 3.93 -14.79
C GLN A 140 18.52 3.01 -16.00
N ALA A 141 17.51 2.99 -16.88
CA ALA A 141 17.49 2.14 -18.07
C ALA A 141 18.21 2.75 -19.30
N HIS A 142 18.47 4.07 -19.33
CA HIS A 142 19.06 4.76 -20.49
C HIS A 142 20.11 5.83 -20.11
N ASP A 143 21.06 6.06 -21.03
CA ASP A 143 22.13 7.06 -20.90
C ASP A 143 21.59 8.50 -20.89
N ILE A 144 21.99 9.30 -19.91
CA ILE A 144 21.48 10.66 -19.70
C ILE A 144 22.20 11.64 -20.62
N LEU A 145 21.59 11.96 -21.75
CA LEU A 145 21.82 13.23 -22.43
C LEU A 145 20.53 14.03 -22.34
N SER A 146 20.33 14.73 -21.22
CA SER A 146 19.22 15.66 -21.05
C SER A 146 19.71 17.10 -21.15
N ASP A 147 19.00 17.94 -21.91
CA ASP A 147 19.24 19.39 -22.00
C ASP A 147 19.01 20.13 -20.66
N ALA A 148 18.59 19.40 -19.62
CA ALA A 148 18.31 19.89 -18.27
C ALA A 148 19.53 19.93 -17.35
N ILE A 149 20.69 19.42 -17.80
CA ILE A 149 21.93 19.41 -17.01
C ILE A 149 22.51 20.82 -16.91
N ILE A 150 22.64 21.31 -15.68
CA ILE A 150 23.23 22.62 -15.37
C ILE A 150 24.75 22.50 -15.21
N MET A 151 25.19 21.46 -14.52
CA MET A 151 26.58 21.20 -14.23
C MET A 151 26.78 19.71 -14.01
N ALA A 152 27.94 19.20 -14.42
CA ALA A 152 28.31 17.82 -14.24
C ALA A 152 29.80 17.70 -13.93
N GLY A 153 30.20 16.56 -13.36
CA GLY A 153 31.58 16.24 -13.11
C GLY A 153 31.83 14.74 -13.11
N PRO A 154 33.09 14.33 -13.36
CA PRO A 154 33.46 12.93 -13.38
C PRO A 154 33.49 12.33 -11.98
N GLY A 155 33.29 11.02 -11.92
CA GLY A 155 33.53 10.18 -10.77
C GLY A 155 34.92 9.53 -10.83
N ASN A 156 35.06 8.40 -10.14
CA ASN A 156 36.30 7.62 -10.09
C ASN A 156 36.39 6.53 -11.18
N VAL A 157 35.25 6.14 -11.76
CA VAL A 157 35.18 5.10 -12.79
C VAL A 157 35.73 5.63 -14.11
N LYS A 158 36.69 4.89 -14.69
CA LYS A 158 37.31 5.24 -15.98
C LYS A 158 36.60 4.61 -17.18
N LYS A 159 35.97 3.46 -16.98
CA LYS A 159 35.23 2.70 -18.00
C LYS A 159 34.05 2.03 -17.33
N LYS A 160 32.85 2.23 -17.89
CA LYS A 160 31.61 1.58 -17.46
C LYS A 160 31.74 0.06 -17.58
N THR A 161 31.34 -0.64 -16.53
CA THR A 161 31.43 -2.11 -16.41
C THR A 161 30.06 -2.76 -16.36
N ALA A 162 29.05 -2.10 -15.80
CA ALA A 162 27.69 -2.62 -15.71
C ALA A 162 26.88 -2.34 -16.98
N SER A 163 25.91 -3.22 -17.28
CA SER A 163 24.97 -3.04 -18.40
C SER A 163 23.91 -1.98 -18.07
N SER A 164 23.40 -1.98 -16.84
CA SER A 164 22.49 -0.98 -16.29
C SER A 164 23.16 -0.19 -15.15
N THR A 165 22.67 1.02 -14.93
CA THR A 165 23.14 1.91 -13.86
C THR A 165 21.98 2.27 -12.95
N PHE A 166 22.27 2.79 -11.77
CA PHE A 166 21.26 3.44 -10.94
C PHE A 166 21.80 4.76 -10.41
N VAL A 167 20.88 5.62 -9.94
CA VAL A 167 21.22 6.96 -9.48
C VAL A 167 20.79 7.20 -8.04
N LEU A 168 21.59 8.00 -7.33
CA LEU A 168 21.27 8.58 -6.04
C LEU A 168 20.92 10.06 -6.25
N GLN A 169 19.67 10.44 -6.01
CA GLN A 169 19.14 11.75 -6.34
C GLN A 169 18.48 12.42 -5.13
N TRP A 170 18.79 13.70 -4.88
CA TRP A 170 18.13 14.49 -3.85
C TRP A 170 17.96 15.95 -4.29
N GLN A 171 16.94 16.61 -3.75
CA GLN A 171 16.70 18.02 -4.03
C GLN A 171 17.72 18.89 -3.30
N VAL A 172 18.30 19.85 -4.02
CA VAL A 172 19.25 20.84 -3.49
C VAL A 172 18.81 22.27 -3.72
N GLY A 173 17.69 22.48 -4.43
CA GLY A 173 17.23 23.81 -4.80
C GLY A 173 16.01 23.84 -5.70
N CYS A 174 15.77 25.00 -6.31
CA CYS A 174 14.64 25.24 -7.21
C CYS A 174 15.03 26.23 -8.33
N GLY A 175 14.43 26.11 -9.51
CA GLY A 175 14.61 26.99 -10.67
C GLY A 175 16.07 27.10 -11.11
N GLY A 176 16.75 25.96 -11.16
CA GLY A 176 18.18 25.83 -11.44
C GLY A 176 19.15 26.43 -10.41
N LYS A 177 18.66 26.86 -9.24
CA LYS A 177 19.49 27.48 -8.19
C LYS A 177 19.59 26.56 -6.98
N VAL A 178 20.82 26.38 -6.49
CA VAL A 178 21.11 25.62 -5.28
C VAL A 178 20.92 26.50 -4.04
N PHE A 179 20.22 25.99 -3.03
CA PHE A 179 20.04 26.74 -1.78
C PHE A 179 21.39 26.92 -1.05
N PRO A 180 21.58 28.01 -0.29
CA PRO A 180 22.82 28.24 0.46
C PRO A 180 23.22 27.06 1.36
N ALA A 181 22.24 26.37 1.93
CA ALA A 181 22.44 25.21 2.79
C ALA A 181 23.04 23.98 2.08
N TYR A 182 22.96 23.91 0.74
CA TYR A 182 23.46 22.79 -0.07
C TYR A 182 24.76 23.11 -0.84
N LYS A 183 25.30 24.34 -0.70
CA LYS A 183 26.50 24.76 -1.43
C LYS A 183 27.77 24.02 -0.98
N SER A 184 27.93 23.76 0.31
CA SER A 184 29.06 22.98 0.84
C SER A 184 29.00 21.52 0.36
N GLN A 185 27.81 20.90 0.37
CA GLN A 185 27.60 19.54 -0.12
C GLN A 185 27.93 19.43 -1.60
N LEU A 186 27.54 20.41 -2.42
CA LEU A 186 27.87 20.42 -3.85
C LEU A 186 29.39 20.49 -4.08
N GLN A 187 30.12 21.28 -3.29
CA GLN A 187 31.58 21.34 -3.35
C GLN A 187 32.22 20.01 -2.93
N GLN A 188 31.71 19.38 -1.87
CA GLN A 188 32.14 18.05 -1.43
C GLN A 188 31.93 17.01 -2.53
N ILE A 189 30.73 16.91 -3.12
CA ILE A 189 30.45 15.98 -4.22
C ILE A 189 31.40 16.22 -5.40
N LYS A 190 31.65 17.48 -5.77
CA LYS A 190 32.57 17.81 -6.87
C LYS A 190 33.99 17.30 -6.66
N LEU A 191 34.55 17.47 -5.45
CA LEU A 191 35.92 17.05 -5.14
C LEU A 191 35.99 15.53 -4.94
N ASN A 192 35.09 15.03 -4.08
CA ASN A 192 35.14 13.67 -3.55
C ASN A 192 34.70 12.61 -4.57
N SER A 193 33.90 12.99 -5.57
CA SER A 193 33.57 12.07 -6.68
C SER A 193 34.80 11.80 -7.54
N LYS A 194 35.61 12.84 -7.82
CA LYS A 194 36.75 12.76 -8.74
C LYS A 194 37.96 12.09 -8.10
N ASP A 195 38.21 12.34 -6.81
CA ASP A 195 39.33 11.73 -6.08
C ASP A 195 39.04 10.30 -5.59
N GLY A 196 37.78 9.86 -5.68
CA GLY A 196 37.33 8.51 -5.31
C GLY A 196 36.89 8.35 -3.86
N THR A 197 37.03 9.38 -3.02
CA THR A 197 36.58 9.36 -1.62
C THR A 197 35.09 9.04 -1.52
N LEU A 198 34.27 9.60 -2.43
CA LEU A 198 32.83 9.34 -2.44
C LEU A 198 32.53 7.86 -2.71
N ALA A 199 33.22 7.24 -3.65
CA ALA A 199 33.05 5.83 -3.99
C ALA A 199 33.45 4.90 -2.84
N GLU A 200 34.49 5.28 -2.08
CA GLU A 200 34.91 4.56 -0.88
C GLU A 200 33.87 4.67 0.25
N VAL A 201 33.32 5.86 0.47
CA VAL A 201 32.28 6.10 1.48
C VAL A 201 31.00 5.31 1.19
N ILE A 202 30.50 5.38 -0.05
CA ILE A 202 29.25 4.69 -0.41
C ILE A 202 29.47 3.22 -0.80
N GLN A 203 30.74 2.77 -0.86
CA GLN A 203 31.15 1.42 -1.24
C GLN A 203 30.66 0.97 -2.63
N LEU A 204 30.47 1.92 -3.54
CA LEU A 204 29.99 1.67 -4.90
C LEU A 204 30.75 2.52 -5.93
N PRO A 205 30.94 1.99 -7.16
CA PRO A 205 31.67 2.68 -8.21
C PRO A 205 30.87 3.89 -8.74
N VAL A 206 31.47 5.09 -8.71
CA VAL A 206 30.83 6.33 -9.14
C VAL A 206 31.29 6.69 -10.56
N ILE A 207 30.35 6.72 -11.51
CA ILE A 207 30.61 7.17 -12.88
C ILE A 207 30.82 8.69 -12.91
N GLY A 208 29.96 9.40 -12.22
CA GLY A 208 29.96 10.86 -12.18
C GLY A 208 28.75 11.39 -11.45
N TRP A 209 28.61 12.71 -11.49
CA TRP A 209 27.51 13.42 -10.88
C TRP A 209 27.06 14.55 -11.79
N TYR A 210 25.80 14.93 -11.65
CA TYR A 210 25.24 16.06 -12.36
C TYR A 210 24.14 16.73 -11.54
N LEU A 211 23.96 18.03 -11.78
CA LEU A 211 22.87 18.83 -11.27
C LEU A 211 21.90 19.09 -12.42
N ILE A 212 20.64 18.74 -12.23
CA ILE A 212 19.56 18.98 -13.18
C ILE A 212 18.57 19.99 -12.61
N SER A 213 17.97 20.79 -13.48
CA SER A 213 16.74 21.53 -13.19
C SER A 213 15.63 20.90 -14.01
N GLU A 214 14.79 20.12 -13.34
CA GLU A 214 13.64 19.49 -13.98
C GLU A 214 12.38 20.14 -13.45
N ALA A 215 11.44 20.43 -14.34
CA ALA A 215 10.08 20.70 -13.89
C ALA A 215 9.61 19.53 -13.01
N PRO A 216 8.85 19.78 -11.93
CA PRO A 216 8.17 18.70 -11.23
C PRO A 216 7.13 18.10 -12.18
N GLY A 217 7.57 17.19 -13.06
CA GLY A 217 6.80 16.59 -14.16
C GLY A 217 7.45 16.77 -15.54
N PRO A 218 7.08 15.97 -16.54
CA PRO A 218 7.62 16.06 -17.89
C PRO A 218 7.24 17.40 -18.52
N THR A 219 8.23 18.24 -18.82
CA THR A 219 8.07 19.27 -19.85
C THR A 219 8.57 18.69 -21.16
N PHE A 220 7.66 18.40 -22.10
CA PHE A 220 8.02 18.23 -23.50
C PHE A 220 8.56 19.57 -24.01
N ARG A 221 9.87 19.80 -23.89
CA ARG A 221 10.52 20.88 -24.62
C ARG A 221 10.74 20.43 -26.06
N HIS A 222 9.87 20.89 -26.95
CA HIS A 222 10.17 20.88 -28.38
C HIS A 222 11.39 21.78 -28.63
N ARG A 223 12.49 21.17 -29.08
CA ARG A 223 13.59 21.86 -29.75
C ARG A 223 13.00 22.51 -31.01
N ARG A 224 13.07 23.85 -31.12
CA ARG A 224 12.80 24.54 -32.39
C ARG A 224 13.95 24.23 -33.34
N GLU A 225 13.80 23.18 -34.15
CA GLU A 225 14.48 23.17 -35.45
C GLU A 225 13.77 24.19 -36.33
N ILE A 226 14.47 25.29 -36.58
CA ILE A 226 14.09 26.28 -37.58
C ILE A 226 14.47 25.64 -38.93
N VAL A 227 13.52 24.92 -39.52
CA VAL A 227 13.45 24.70 -40.97
C VAL A 227 12.44 25.75 -41.43
N GLY A 228 12.86 26.84 -42.05
CA GLY A 228 13.42 26.80 -43.40
C GLY A 228 12.29 26.64 -44.42
N SER A 229 11.24 27.47 -44.33
CA SER A 229 10.23 27.56 -45.38
C SER A 229 10.66 28.64 -46.37
N GLY A 230 11.07 28.18 -47.56
CA GLY A 230 11.28 29.01 -48.72
C GLY A 230 9.96 29.59 -49.24
N ASP A 231 10.09 30.83 -49.71
CA ASP A 231 9.65 31.33 -51.01
C ASP A 231 8.23 30.99 -51.47
N VAL A 232 7.34 31.99 -51.37
CA VAL A 232 6.70 32.54 -52.57
C VAL A 232 6.55 34.06 -52.40
N GLU A 233 7.12 34.78 -53.36
CA GLU A 233 7.05 36.22 -53.58
C GLU A 233 5.60 36.71 -53.77
N ASN A 234 5.27 37.88 -53.21
CA ASN A 234 4.80 38.97 -54.06
C ASN A 234 4.98 40.31 -53.34
N ASP A 235 5.69 41.20 -54.03
CA ASP A 235 5.99 42.57 -53.68
C ASP A 235 4.72 43.42 -53.48
N LEU A 236 4.81 44.41 -52.61
CA LEU A 236 4.62 45.84 -52.95
C LEU A 236 5.02 46.69 -51.74
N GLU A 237 6.00 47.56 -51.97
CA GLU A 237 6.50 48.60 -51.08
C GLU A 237 5.43 49.66 -50.81
N GLU A 238 5.39 50.20 -49.58
CA GLU A 238 5.12 51.64 -49.38
C GLU A 238 5.72 52.12 -48.04
N GLU A 239 6.49 53.20 -48.15
CA GLU A 239 7.24 53.90 -47.11
C GLU A 239 6.38 54.97 -46.42
N ILE A 240 6.59 55.10 -45.09
CA ILE A 240 6.56 56.33 -44.24
C ILE A 240 5.22 57.09 -44.09
N VAL A 241 4.71 57.22 -42.84
CA VAL A 241 4.47 58.50 -42.13
C VAL A 241 4.44 58.27 -40.61
N ASN A 242 5.29 59.01 -39.87
CA ASN A 242 5.18 59.27 -38.43
C ASN A 242 4.12 60.35 -38.18
N GLU A 243 3.08 60.08 -37.40
CA GLU A 243 2.33 61.12 -36.68
C GLU A 243 1.87 60.62 -35.28
N THR A 244 2.51 61.23 -34.29
CA THR A 244 2.07 61.72 -32.96
C THR A 244 0.81 61.16 -32.26
N GLU A 245 0.99 60.89 -30.96
CA GLU A 245 0.00 60.54 -29.91
C GLU A 245 -1.23 61.45 -29.84
N PRO A 246 -2.30 60.97 -29.16
CA PRO A 246 -2.57 61.58 -27.87
C PRO A 246 -2.77 60.58 -26.71
N GLU A 247 -2.37 61.04 -25.53
CA GLU A 247 -2.58 60.47 -24.20
C GLU A 247 -4.04 60.03 -23.97
N ILE A 248 -4.22 58.81 -23.47
CA ILE A 248 -5.44 58.39 -22.77
C ILE A 248 -5.03 57.99 -21.36
N GLU A 249 -5.47 58.80 -20.41
CA GLU A 249 -5.39 58.62 -18.97
C GLU A 249 -6.37 57.49 -18.55
N VAL A 250 -5.86 56.42 -17.94
CA VAL A 250 -6.68 55.37 -17.30
C VAL A 250 -6.15 55.13 -15.89
N GLU A 251 -7.00 55.45 -14.90
CA GLU A 251 -6.80 55.20 -13.47
C GLU A 251 -6.69 53.70 -13.14
N PRO A 252 -5.92 53.30 -12.10
CA PRO A 252 -5.83 51.91 -11.68
C PRO A 252 -6.99 51.47 -10.77
N GLU A 253 -7.49 50.25 -11.00
CA GLU A 253 -8.48 49.59 -10.15
C GLU A 253 -7.93 49.27 -8.74
N THR A 254 -8.72 49.63 -7.72
CA THR A 254 -8.39 49.45 -6.31
C THR A 254 -8.67 48.04 -5.79
N ARG A 255 -7.67 47.51 -5.10
CA ARG A 255 -7.58 46.26 -4.33
C ARG A 255 -8.62 46.18 -3.19
N ILE A 256 -9.43 45.12 -3.16
CA ILE A 256 -10.28 44.76 -2.00
C ILE A 256 -9.51 43.81 -1.08
N ILE A 257 -9.37 44.19 0.20
CA ILE A 257 -8.79 43.38 1.28
C ILE A 257 -9.95 42.85 2.14
N PRO A 258 -10.10 41.53 2.37
CA PRO A 258 -11.02 41.02 3.37
C PRO A 258 -10.42 41.15 4.78
N SER A 259 -11.09 41.90 5.66
CA SER A 259 -10.75 42.03 7.07
C SER A 259 -11.24 40.84 7.90
N LEU A 260 -10.38 40.37 8.81
CA LEU A 260 -10.67 39.40 9.86
C LEU A 260 -11.66 39.98 10.87
N ALA A 261 -12.76 39.26 11.13
CA ALA A 261 -13.58 39.44 12.32
C ALA A 261 -13.80 38.07 12.99
N THR A 262 -13.13 37.88 14.12
CA THR A 262 -13.28 36.77 15.06
C THR A 262 -14.48 37.08 15.98
N PRO A 263 -15.37 36.12 16.30
CA PRO A 263 -16.33 36.32 17.37
C PRO A 263 -15.67 36.11 18.74
N VAL A 264 -15.80 37.10 19.61
CA VAL A 264 -15.43 37.08 21.03
C VAL A 264 -16.67 36.74 21.86
N PHE A 265 -16.50 35.81 22.80
CA PHE A 265 -17.49 35.44 23.83
C PHE A 265 -17.75 36.60 24.79
N ALA A 266 -19.02 36.81 25.15
CA ALA A 266 -19.40 37.62 26.31
C ALA A 266 -20.30 36.78 27.22
N GLU A 267 -19.82 36.49 28.43
CA GLU A 267 -20.66 36.00 29.53
C GLU A 267 -21.30 37.17 30.28
N HIS A 268 -22.54 36.91 30.72
CA HIS A 268 -23.29 37.44 31.86
C HIS A 268 -23.24 38.94 32.17
N MET A 269 -24.42 39.59 32.18
CA MET A 269 -24.74 40.53 33.27
C MET A 269 -26.22 40.51 33.71
N THR A 270 -26.33 40.49 35.03
CA THR A 270 -27.49 40.70 35.90
C THR A 270 -28.02 42.14 35.85
N SER A 271 -29.36 42.23 35.95
CA SER A 271 -30.17 43.19 36.73
C SER A 271 -29.96 44.71 36.61
N ALA A 272 -31.13 45.36 36.51
CA ALA A 272 -31.50 46.69 36.99
C ALA A 272 -31.45 47.88 36.02
N THR A 273 -32.67 48.37 35.76
CA THR A 273 -33.12 49.70 35.33
C THR A 273 -32.59 50.82 36.26
N PRO A 274 -32.79 52.16 36.01
CA PRO A 274 -33.84 52.76 35.17
C PRO A 274 -33.50 54.09 34.41
N GLU A 275 -34.51 54.49 33.61
CA GLU A 275 -35.01 55.87 33.42
C GLU A 275 -34.14 56.97 32.78
N VAL A 276 -34.65 57.60 31.72
CA VAL A 276 -35.43 58.87 31.78
C VAL A 276 -35.75 59.31 30.32
N HIS A 277 -37.05 59.29 29.98
CA HIS A 277 -37.86 60.30 29.25
C HIS A 277 -37.33 61.00 27.96
N ARG A 278 -38.14 61.36 26.94
CA ARG A 278 -39.59 61.58 26.83
C ARG A 278 -39.98 61.96 25.39
N HIS A 279 -41.25 61.69 25.05
CA HIS A 279 -42.13 62.45 24.13
C HIS A 279 -41.81 62.34 22.61
N ARG A 280 -42.75 62.37 21.66
CA ARG A 280 -44.17 62.78 21.65
C ARG A 280 -44.88 62.23 20.37
N HIS A 281 -45.98 61.48 20.51
CA HIS A 281 -47.30 61.55 19.81
C HIS A 281 -47.53 61.40 18.27
N HIS A 282 -48.55 60.56 17.99
CA HIS A 282 -49.70 60.70 17.05
C HIS A 282 -49.42 60.63 15.52
N ASN A 283 -50.23 60.01 14.65
CA ASN A 283 -51.65 59.62 14.70
C ASN A 283 -52.06 58.70 13.50
N GLY A 284 -53.14 57.90 13.67
CA GLY A 284 -54.17 57.49 12.67
C GLY A 284 -53.81 56.39 11.65
N GLU A 285 -54.40 55.17 11.57
CA GLU A 285 -55.82 54.71 11.48
C GLU A 285 -56.44 54.99 10.08
N SER A 286 -57.04 54.11 9.25
CA SER A 286 -57.33 52.65 9.16
C SER A 286 -57.74 52.28 7.68
N PRO A 287 -58.55 51.24 7.31
CA PRO A 287 -58.32 50.23 6.23
C PRO A 287 -59.28 50.42 4.99
N PRO A 288 -59.72 49.45 4.11
CA PRO A 288 -59.48 48.00 3.93
C PRO A 288 -59.38 47.42 2.47
N LEU A 289 -59.05 46.12 2.37
CA LEU A 289 -59.44 45.03 1.43
C LEU A 289 -59.79 45.28 -0.06
N GLU A 290 -59.11 44.55 -0.96
CA GLU A 290 -59.68 43.88 -2.15
C GLU A 290 -58.74 42.74 -2.66
N VAL A 291 -59.32 41.65 -3.17
CA VAL A 291 -58.74 40.33 -3.56
C VAL A 291 -58.78 40.18 -5.11
N PRO A 292 -58.42 39.05 -5.78
CA PRO A 292 -57.34 38.05 -5.66
C PRO A 292 -56.58 37.84 -7.00
N THR A 293 -55.33 37.35 -7.03
CA THR A 293 -54.87 36.44 -8.12
C THR A 293 -53.60 35.66 -7.77
N SER A 294 -53.58 34.43 -8.29
CA SER A 294 -52.62 33.32 -8.18
C SER A 294 -51.19 33.58 -8.66
N LEU A 295 -50.20 32.96 -7.99
CA LEU A 295 -49.31 31.89 -8.52
C LEU A 295 -47.97 31.82 -7.76
N LEU A 296 -47.61 30.59 -7.36
CA LEU A 296 -46.27 29.99 -7.23
C LEU A 296 -45.16 30.79 -6.51
N THR A 297 -44.80 30.37 -5.30
CA THR A 297 -43.45 30.57 -4.77
C THR A 297 -43.05 29.40 -3.87
N SER A 298 -41.83 28.89 -4.09
CA SER A 298 -41.18 27.75 -3.45
C SER A 298 -41.03 27.88 -1.91
N PRO A 299 -40.94 26.76 -1.18
CA PRO A 299 -40.65 26.79 0.25
C PRO A 299 -39.19 27.18 0.54
N ILE A 300 -39.02 28.09 1.49
CA ILE A 300 -37.75 28.49 2.09
C ILE A 300 -37.23 27.32 2.94
N PRO A 301 -35.94 26.92 2.82
CA PRO A 301 -35.39 25.87 3.67
C PRO A 301 -35.17 26.40 5.10
N PHE A 302 -35.91 25.83 6.05
CA PHE A 302 -35.55 25.87 7.47
C PHE A 302 -34.37 24.91 7.69
N ALA A 303 -33.18 25.45 7.95
CA ALA A 303 -32.07 24.65 8.47
C ALA A 303 -32.11 24.68 10.00
N SER A 304 -32.52 23.57 10.60
CA SER A 304 -32.29 23.29 12.03
C SER A 304 -30.84 22.82 12.21
N ILE A 305 -30.07 23.56 12.99
CA ILE A 305 -28.71 23.17 13.37
C ILE A 305 -28.84 22.17 14.52
N MET A 306 -28.70 20.87 14.22
CA MET A 306 -28.42 19.85 15.24
C MET A 306 -26.94 19.99 15.66
N PRO A 307 -26.61 20.02 16.96
CA PRO A 307 -25.23 20.01 17.39
C PRO A 307 -24.56 18.68 17.03
N THR A 308 -23.35 18.75 16.49
CA THR A 308 -22.49 17.59 16.23
C THR A 308 -22.10 16.90 17.54
N PRO A 309 -22.11 15.56 17.61
CA PRO A 309 -21.67 14.85 18.80
C PRO A 309 -20.16 15.05 19.00
N ILE A 310 -19.80 15.47 20.21
CA ILE A 310 -18.40 15.57 20.65
C ILE A 310 -17.88 14.15 20.87
N TYR A 311 -16.82 13.79 20.16
CA TYR A 311 -16.12 12.52 20.33
C TYR A 311 -15.33 12.53 21.65
N ILE A 312 -15.77 11.71 22.61
CA ILE A 312 -15.03 11.40 23.83
C ILE A 312 -14.28 10.10 23.56
N PRO A 313 -12.94 10.04 23.66
CA PRO A 313 -12.23 8.78 23.53
C PRO A 313 -12.61 7.87 24.70
N ASP A 314 -13.16 6.69 24.40
CA ASP A 314 -13.46 5.67 25.39
C ASP A 314 -12.15 5.14 26.00
N ARG A 315 -11.95 5.46 27.28
CA ARG A 315 -10.95 4.81 28.13
C ARG A 315 -11.53 3.47 28.59
N PRO A 316 -10.89 2.32 28.36
CA PRO A 316 -11.39 1.05 28.87
C PRO A 316 -11.36 1.08 30.40
N THR A 317 -12.54 1.17 31.00
CA THR A 317 -12.74 0.98 32.44
C THR A 317 -13.20 -0.45 32.64
N ILE A 318 -12.27 -1.38 32.85
CA ILE A 318 -12.61 -2.70 33.39
C ILE A 318 -12.61 -2.56 34.91
N LEU A 319 -13.79 -2.27 35.47
CA LEU A 319 -14.10 -2.62 36.85
C LEU A 319 -14.57 -4.07 36.84
N THR A 320 -13.64 -5.00 37.08
CA THR A 320 -14.02 -6.38 37.39
C THR A 320 -14.71 -6.40 38.74
N SER A 321 -16.01 -6.66 38.73
CA SER A 321 -16.78 -7.09 39.90
C SER A 321 -16.17 -8.39 40.44
N MET A 322 -15.50 -8.33 41.59
CA MET A 322 -15.11 -9.51 42.35
C MET A 322 -16.36 -10.10 43.01
N GLU A 323 -16.86 -11.22 42.48
CA GLU A 323 -17.60 -12.18 43.31
C GLU A 323 -16.59 -13.11 44.01
N PRO A 324 -16.74 -13.36 45.32
CA PRO A 324 -15.80 -14.19 46.07
C PRO A 324 -16.06 -15.68 45.80
N ILE A 325 -15.12 -16.33 45.11
CA ILE A 325 -15.09 -17.80 45.01
C ILE A 325 -14.24 -18.33 46.17
N LEU A 326 -14.86 -19.11 47.05
CA LEU A 326 -14.19 -19.88 48.11
C LEU A 326 -13.16 -20.85 47.51
N PRO A 327 -11.96 -21.02 48.11
CA PRO A 327 -11.04 -22.07 47.68
C PRO A 327 -11.51 -23.43 48.19
N THR A 328 -11.93 -24.30 47.27
CA THR A 328 -11.99 -25.74 47.51
C THR A 328 -10.58 -26.33 47.41
N SER A 329 -10.10 -26.84 48.53
CA SER A 329 -8.85 -27.61 48.63
C SER A 329 -8.96 -28.92 47.86
N SER A 330 -8.08 -29.17 46.89
CA SER A 330 -7.75 -30.53 46.48
C SER A 330 -6.33 -30.85 46.93
N VAL A 331 -6.27 -31.78 47.87
CA VAL A 331 -5.07 -32.48 48.33
C VAL A 331 -4.58 -33.36 47.19
N PHE A 332 -3.30 -33.25 46.82
CA PHE A 332 -2.60 -34.33 46.15
C PHE A 332 -1.36 -34.68 46.96
N GLU A 333 -1.29 -35.96 47.32
CA GLU A 333 -0.28 -36.62 48.12
C GLU A 333 1.09 -36.59 47.44
N GLU A 334 2.09 -36.15 48.21
CA GLU A 334 3.50 -36.17 47.89
C GLU A 334 4.06 -37.58 48.16
N LEU A 335 4.46 -38.30 47.10
CA LEU A 335 5.34 -39.46 47.23
C LEU A 335 6.79 -39.01 47.06
N THR A 336 7.49 -39.05 48.18
CA THR A 336 8.92 -38.80 48.34
C THR A 336 9.73 -39.99 47.84
N ILE A 337 10.69 -39.76 46.92
CA ILE A 337 11.87 -40.61 46.80
C ILE A 337 13.12 -39.72 46.68
N VAL A 338 14.04 -39.99 47.60
CA VAL A 338 15.34 -39.35 47.85
C VAL A 338 16.32 -39.60 46.69
N PRO A 339 17.20 -38.64 46.33
CA PRO A 339 18.33 -38.90 45.44
C PRO A 339 19.61 -39.23 46.24
N THR A 340 20.47 -40.09 45.69
CA THR A 340 21.86 -40.29 46.18
C THR A 340 22.77 -40.52 44.97
N PRO A 341 24.05 -40.06 44.98
CA PRO A 341 24.65 -39.42 43.81
C PRO A 341 25.88 -40.12 43.18
N THR A 342 26.31 -39.55 42.04
CA THR A 342 27.67 -39.44 41.46
C THR A 342 28.36 -40.69 40.86
N TYR A 343 28.86 -40.59 39.61
CA TYR A 343 30.29 -40.43 39.31
C TYR A 343 30.59 -40.16 37.82
N LEU A 344 31.51 -39.21 37.57
CA LEU A 344 32.23 -39.00 36.31
C LEU A 344 33.17 -40.18 36.01
N ILE A 345 33.48 -40.43 34.72
CA ILE A 345 34.83 -40.62 34.16
C ILE A 345 34.74 -40.55 32.60
N GLU A 346 35.60 -39.72 32.03
CA GLU A 346 36.20 -39.76 30.68
C GLU A 346 37.74 -39.84 30.89
N PRO A 347 38.66 -40.05 29.92
CA PRO A 347 38.52 -40.13 28.45
C PRO A 347 39.42 -41.20 27.73
N SER A 348 39.42 -41.17 26.38
CA SER A 348 40.58 -41.28 25.47
C SER A 348 40.77 -42.55 24.61
N ALA A 349 40.69 -42.40 23.26
CA ALA A 349 41.83 -42.45 22.32
C ALA A 349 41.41 -42.68 20.84
N THR A 350 41.92 -41.84 19.93
CA THR A 350 41.99 -42.00 18.45
C THR A 350 43.30 -42.75 18.08
N PRO A 351 43.49 -43.37 16.88
CA PRO A 351 43.80 -42.65 15.62
C PRO A 351 43.25 -43.26 14.29
N GLU A 352 43.31 -42.43 13.23
CA GLU A 352 43.15 -42.60 11.75
C GLU A 352 44.16 -43.64 11.14
N PRO A 353 44.15 -44.12 9.85
CA PRO A 353 43.67 -43.46 8.63
C PRO A 353 43.04 -44.27 7.44
N THR A 354 42.58 -43.46 6.46
CA THR A 354 42.12 -43.61 5.05
C THR A 354 42.97 -44.53 4.12
N PRO A 355 42.63 -44.86 2.83
CA PRO A 355 41.89 -44.03 1.84
C PRO A 355 41.05 -44.72 0.69
N HIS A 356 40.40 -43.88 -0.14
CA HIS A 356 40.03 -44.01 -1.59
C HIS A 356 39.08 -45.14 -2.04
N ASP A 357 38.21 -45.06 -3.06
CA ASP A 357 37.86 -44.07 -4.10
C ASP A 357 36.60 -44.58 -4.85
N THR A 358 35.87 -43.68 -5.54
CA THR A 358 35.05 -43.90 -6.77
C THR A 358 33.86 -44.88 -6.73
N ASP A 359 32.77 -44.76 -7.48
CA ASP A 359 32.09 -43.73 -8.28
C ASP A 359 30.76 -44.42 -8.73
N SER A 360 29.72 -43.63 -9.00
CA SER A 360 28.74 -43.87 -10.07
C SER A 360 27.65 -44.98 -10.03
N ILE A 361 26.39 -44.49 -10.12
CA ILE A 361 25.39 -44.79 -11.18
C ILE A 361 24.41 -45.99 -11.02
N LEU A 362 23.12 -45.59 -10.89
CA LEU A 362 21.87 -46.04 -11.55
C LEU A 362 21.49 -47.54 -11.72
N MET A 363 20.27 -47.83 -11.24
CA MET A 363 19.11 -48.40 -11.95
C MET A 363 19.26 -49.80 -12.60
N GLU A 364 18.52 -50.80 -12.12
CA GLU A 364 17.39 -51.42 -12.86
C GLU A 364 16.86 -52.74 -12.23
N SER A 365 15.53 -52.84 -12.30
CA SER A 365 14.65 -53.98 -12.61
C SER A 365 14.88 -55.41 -12.08
N SER A 366 13.87 -55.85 -11.32
CA SER A 366 12.91 -56.94 -11.60
C SER A 366 13.34 -58.38 -11.95
N THR A 367 12.62 -59.27 -11.24
CA THR A 367 12.01 -60.57 -11.63
C THR A 367 12.77 -61.90 -11.48
N GLU A 368 12.34 -62.62 -10.43
CA GLU A 368 12.00 -64.05 -10.25
C GLU A 368 12.33 -65.13 -11.30
N HIS A 369 12.78 -66.30 -10.83
CA HIS A 369 12.11 -67.59 -11.09
C HIS A 369 12.69 -68.75 -10.24
N SER A 370 11.81 -69.61 -9.66
CA SER A 370 11.79 -71.08 -9.88
C SER A 370 11.26 -71.89 -8.68
N SER A 371 10.12 -72.56 -8.93
CA SER A 371 9.45 -73.71 -8.28
C SER A 371 10.29 -75.03 -8.38
N PRO A 372 9.89 -76.28 -7.94
CA PRO A 372 8.54 -76.77 -7.62
C PRO A 372 8.30 -77.78 -6.46
N GLU A 373 6.99 -77.88 -6.16
CA GLU A 373 6.14 -78.86 -5.42
C GLU A 373 6.29 -80.36 -5.86
N PRO A 374 5.67 -81.40 -5.21
CA PRO A 374 4.24 -81.45 -4.79
C PRO A 374 3.85 -82.33 -3.56
N GLN A 375 2.63 -82.15 -3.03
CA GLN A 375 1.52 -83.13 -3.12
C GLN A 375 0.39 -82.94 -2.07
N THR A 376 -0.84 -82.98 -2.62
CA THR A 376 -2.12 -83.51 -2.08
C THR A 376 -2.98 -82.69 -1.08
N THR A 377 -4.02 -82.07 -1.63
CA THR A 377 -5.37 -81.77 -1.06
C THR A 377 -6.27 -83.04 -1.09
N PRO A 378 -7.43 -83.16 -0.38
CA PRO A 378 -8.44 -82.11 -0.17
C PRO A 378 -9.27 -82.07 1.17
N PHE A 379 -9.76 -80.86 1.48
CA PHE A 379 -11.11 -80.42 1.96
C PHE A 379 -11.77 -80.84 3.31
N ILE A 380 -11.91 -79.81 4.19
CA ILE A 380 -13.08 -79.28 4.97
C ILE A 380 -13.64 -80.10 6.18
N PRO A 381 -13.77 -79.50 7.41
CA PRO A 381 -14.87 -78.60 7.77
C PRO A 381 -14.49 -77.22 8.36
N ASP A 382 -15.36 -76.27 8.01
CA ASP A 382 -15.48 -74.91 8.53
C ASP A 382 -15.47 -74.79 10.05
N SER A 383 -14.74 -73.79 10.54
CA SER A 383 -15.12 -73.01 11.70
C SER A 383 -14.73 -71.55 11.43
N SER A 384 -15.70 -70.76 10.99
CA SER A 384 -15.56 -69.31 10.86
C SER A 384 -15.60 -68.67 12.24
N THR A 385 -14.45 -68.18 12.70
CA THR A 385 -14.41 -67.13 13.72
C THR A 385 -13.90 -65.87 13.04
N LYS A 386 -14.85 -65.05 12.59
CA LYS A 386 -14.61 -63.73 12.01
C LYS A 386 -13.99 -62.85 13.11
N SER A 387 -12.69 -62.58 13.00
CA SER A 387 -12.03 -61.53 13.77
C SER A 387 -12.25 -60.23 12.99
N GLU A 388 -13.20 -59.42 13.43
CA GLU A 388 -13.24 -58.01 13.03
C GLU A 388 -12.11 -57.30 13.76
N GLU A 389 -11.06 -56.98 13.02
CA GLU A 389 -10.08 -56.00 13.43
C GLU A 389 -10.77 -54.64 13.38
N ILE A 390 -11.23 -54.18 14.54
CA ILE A 390 -11.75 -52.82 14.70
C ILE A 390 -10.54 -51.90 14.63
N GLU A 391 -10.25 -51.35 13.44
CA GLU A 391 -9.47 -50.12 13.32
C GLU A 391 -10.25 -49.05 14.08
N ILE A 392 -9.76 -48.67 15.26
CA ILE A 392 -10.25 -47.50 15.97
C ILE A 392 -9.74 -46.31 15.14
N GLU A 393 -10.57 -45.84 14.20
CA GLU A 393 -10.32 -44.56 13.55
C GLU A 393 -10.23 -43.48 14.64
N PRO A 394 -9.24 -42.58 14.57
CA PRO A 394 -9.12 -41.50 15.54
C PRO A 394 -10.44 -40.71 15.57
N GLU A 395 -10.96 -40.48 16.78
CA GLU A 395 -12.20 -39.73 16.96
C GLU A 395 -12.00 -38.31 16.43
N ASN A 396 -12.66 -37.97 15.32
CA ASN A 396 -12.48 -36.67 14.66
C ASN A 396 -12.69 -35.51 15.64
N THR A 397 -11.81 -34.50 15.64
CA THR A 397 -11.95 -33.30 16.48
C THR A 397 -12.48 -32.14 15.64
N PRO A 398 -13.19 -31.14 16.23
CA PRO A 398 -13.58 -29.98 15.46
C PRO A 398 -12.38 -29.05 15.23
N PRO A 399 -12.34 -28.33 14.09
CA PRO A 399 -11.29 -27.37 13.82
C PRO A 399 -11.26 -26.24 14.86
N MET A 400 -10.07 -25.73 15.15
CA MET A 400 -9.83 -24.66 16.12
C MET A 400 -9.24 -23.41 15.47
N ILE A 401 -9.60 -22.24 15.99
CA ILE A 401 -9.01 -20.96 15.60
C ILE A 401 -7.70 -20.78 16.37
N LYS A 402 -6.58 -20.83 15.67
CA LYS A 402 -5.26 -20.52 16.27
C LYS A 402 -4.99 -19.04 16.31
N HIS A 403 -5.48 -18.29 15.33
CA HIS A 403 -5.28 -16.85 15.22
C HIS A 403 -6.53 -16.19 14.66
N LYS A 404 -6.89 -15.02 15.18
CA LYS A 404 -7.99 -14.23 14.66
C LYS A 404 -7.64 -13.62 13.31
N ILE A 405 -8.63 -13.55 12.43
CA ILE A 405 -8.47 -12.87 11.14
C ILE A 405 -8.30 -11.36 11.38
N PRO A 406 -7.22 -10.75 10.85
CA PRO A 406 -6.98 -9.31 11.01
C PRO A 406 -7.98 -8.49 10.19
N ARG A 407 -8.25 -7.28 10.68
CA ARG A 407 -9.10 -6.29 9.99
C ARG A 407 -8.45 -5.86 8.69
N GLN A 408 -9.21 -5.86 7.60
CA GLN A 408 -8.74 -5.44 6.29
C GLN A 408 -9.22 -4.02 5.99
N ALA A 409 -8.32 -3.15 5.54
CA ALA A 409 -8.65 -1.80 5.10
C ALA A 409 -8.72 -1.79 3.57
N LEU A 410 -9.84 -1.35 3.02
CA LEU A 410 -10.06 -1.29 1.58
C LEU A 410 -10.28 0.16 1.16
N THR A 411 -9.88 0.51 -0.07
CA THR A 411 -10.13 1.83 -0.64
C THR A 411 -11.19 1.76 -1.73
N ALA A 412 -12.22 2.60 -1.64
CA ALA A 412 -13.27 2.67 -2.65
C ALA A 412 -12.69 2.98 -4.04
N GLY A 413 -13.11 2.22 -5.05
CA GLY A 413 -12.68 2.31 -6.43
C GLY A 413 -11.40 1.54 -6.77
N LYS A 414 -10.78 0.86 -5.79
CA LYS A 414 -9.58 0.03 -6.01
C LYS A 414 -9.92 -1.46 -5.90
N PRO A 415 -9.35 -2.31 -6.76
CA PRO A 415 -9.49 -3.76 -6.61
C PRO A 415 -8.75 -4.21 -5.34
N PHE A 416 -9.33 -5.18 -4.64
CA PHE A 416 -8.78 -5.75 -3.42
C PHE A 416 -8.77 -7.27 -3.51
N ARG A 417 -7.69 -7.88 -3.02
CA ARG A 417 -7.48 -9.33 -2.99
C ARG A 417 -6.81 -9.71 -1.68
N TYR A 418 -7.37 -10.67 -0.96
CA TYR A 418 -6.86 -11.16 0.31
C TYR A 418 -6.93 -12.68 0.38
N ILE A 419 -5.77 -13.32 0.40
CA ILE A 419 -5.65 -14.77 0.56
C ILE A 419 -5.73 -15.08 2.05
N ILE A 420 -6.63 -15.99 2.44
CA ILE A 420 -6.77 -16.42 3.83
C ILE A 420 -5.49 -17.15 4.26
N PRO A 421 -4.78 -16.69 5.32
CA PRO A 421 -3.55 -17.33 5.74
C PRO A 421 -3.77 -18.76 6.24
N ASP A 422 -2.77 -19.60 6.03
CA ASP A 422 -2.85 -21.04 6.31
C ASP A 422 -2.89 -21.38 7.82
N PHE A 423 -2.55 -20.42 8.69
CA PHE A 423 -2.42 -20.61 10.14
C PHE A 423 -3.62 -20.11 10.96
N ILE A 424 -4.69 -19.64 10.31
CA ILE A 424 -5.90 -19.13 10.98
C ILE A 424 -6.66 -20.29 11.64
N PHE A 425 -7.00 -21.31 10.85
CA PHE A 425 -7.70 -22.50 11.28
C PHE A 425 -6.75 -23.69 11.31
N PHE A 426 -6.93 -24.55 12.29
CA PHE A 426 -6.17 -25.78 12.42
C PHE A 426 -7.06 -26.89 12.93
N ASP A 427 -6.90 -28.05 12.33
CA ASP A 427 -7.52 -29.29 12.74
C ASP A 427 -6.43 -30.34 13.03
N ALA A 428 -6.64 -31.18 14.04
CA ALA A 428 -5.61 -32.13 14.47
C ALA A 428 -5.44 -33.26 13.44
N GLU A 429 -6.51 -33.64 12.76
CA GLU A 429 -6.57 -34.71 11.77
C GLU A 429 -6.31 -34.20 10.35
N ASP A 430 -6.91 -33.06 9.98
CA ASP A 430 -6.84 -32.50 8.63
C ASP A 430 -5.69 -31.52 8.41
N GLY A 431 -5.20 -30.87 9.46
CA GLY A 431 -4.05 -29.95 9.40
C GLY A 431 -4.44 -28.47 9.29
N ASN A 432 -3.85 -27.74 8.34
CA ASN A 432 -3.91 -26.27 8.30
C ASN A 432 -5.10 -25.74 7.47
N THR A 433 -5.36 -24.42 7.50
CA THR A 433 -6.52 -23.80 6.83
C THR A 433 -6.67 -24.22 5.37
N LYS A 434 -5.57 -24.41 4.64
CA LYS A 434 -5.59 -24.77 3.21
C LYS A 434 -6.18 -26.14 2.91
N LYS A 435 -6.23 -27.02 3.90
CA LYS A 435 -6.81 -28.36 3.77
C LYS A 435 -8.27 -28.43 4.22
N LEU A 436 -8.76 -27.36 4.85
CA LEU A 436 -10.15 -27.22 5.28
C LEU A 436 -10.99 -26.55 4.20
N HIS A 437 -12.27 -26.91 4.13
CA HIS A 437 -13.21 -26.25 3.23
C HIS A 437 -13.73 -24.96 3.89
N LEU A 438 -13.62 -23.83 3.20
CA LEU A 438 -14.04 -22.53 3.74
C LEU A 438 -15.36 -22.06 3.12
N ASN A 439 -16.31 -21.67 3.97
CA ASN A 439 -17.56 -21.05 3.57
C ASN A 439 -17.54 -19.57 3.96
N PHE A 440 -17.83 -18.70 3.00
CA PHE A 440 -17.90 -17.26 3.20
C PHE A 440 -19.36 -16.80 3.27
N LYS A 441 -19.75 -16.24 4.43
CA LYS A 441 -21.13 -15.88 4.75
C LYS A 441 -21.21 -14.41 5.21
N THR A 442 -22.38 -13.81 5.07
CA THR A 442 -22.67 -12.48 5.65
C THR A 442 -22.74 -12.56 7.18
N GLN A 443 -22.80 -11.42 7.86
CA GLN A 443 -22.97 -11.36 9.31
C GLN A 443 -24.24 -12.10 9.80
N GLU A 444 -25.27 -12.17 8.96
CA GLU A 444 -26.54 -12.86 9.24
C GLU A 444 -26.45 -14.38 8.98
N GLY A 445 -25.29 -14.88 8.53
CA GLY A 445 -25.08 -16.30 8.23
C GLY A 445 -25.62 -16.74 6.87
N ALA A 446 -26.07 -15.81 6.03
CA ALA A 446 -26.49 -16.11 4.66
C ALA A 446 -25.28 -16.22 3.73
N SER A 447 -25.39 -16.99 2.64
CA SER A 447 -24.37 -17.01 1.60
C SER A 447 -24.29 -15.65 0.91
N VAL A 448 -23.08 -15.20 0.59
CA VAL A 448 -22.88 -13.95 -0.16
C VAL A 448 -23.47 -14.09 -1.56
N THR A 449 -24.27 -13.10 -1.98
CA THR A 449 -24.92 -13.11 -3.29
C THR A 449 -23.90 -12.91 -4.40
N SER A 450 -24.12 -13.51 -5.57
CA SER A 450 -23.21 -13.37 -6.72
C SER A 450 -23.10 -11.93 -7.24
N SER A 451 -24.08 -11.06 -6.94
CA SER A 451 -24.07 -9.62 -7.27
C SER A 451 -23.34 -8.73 -6.26
N SER A 452 -22.83 -9.31 -5.16
CA SER A 452 -22.08 -8.58 -4.14
C SER A 452 -20.74 -8.07 -4.67
N TRP A 453 -20.34 -6.87 -4.22
CA TRP A 453 -19.05 -6.23 -4.52
C TRP A 453 -17.84 -6.97 -3.93
N VAL A 454 -18.09 -7.95 -3.06
CA VAL A 454 -17.09 -8.89 -2.52
C VAL A 454 -17.54 -10.31 -2.79
N GLN A 455 -16.59 -11.15 -3.18
CA GLN A 455 -16.77 -12.56 -3.48
C GLN A 455 -15.63 -13.38 -2.86
N PHE A 456 -15.81 -14.70 -2.82
CA PHE A 456 -14.84 -15.63 -2.25
C PHE A 456 -14.61 -16.80 -3.19
N ASN A 457 -13.34 -17.10 -3.46
CA ASN A 457 -12.94 -18.28 -4.21
C ASN A 457 -12.54 -19.39 -3.22
N SER A 458 -13.35 -20.44 -3.14
CA SER A 458 -13.08 -21.58 -2.25
C SER A 458 -11.82 -22.36 -2.64
N THR A 459 -11.46 -22.40 -3.93
CA THR A 459 -10.29 -23.16 -4.42
C THR A 459 -8.97 -22.47 -4.07
N SER A 460 -8.88 -21.15 -4.26
CA SER A 460 -7.69 -20.37 -3.91
C SER A 460 -7.70 -19.84 -2.47
N GLN A 461 -8.82 -20.02 -1.75
CA GLN A 461 -9.09 -19.42 -0.44
C GLN A 461 -8.83 -17.90 -0.44
N GLU A 462 -9.29 -17.22 -1.48
CA GLU A 462 -9.07 -15.79 -1.69
C GLU A 462 -10.38 -15.02 -1.64
N VAL A 463 -10.42 -13.98 -0.82
CA VAL A 463 -11.47 -12.95 -0.83
C VAL A 463 -11.06 -11.89 -1.84
N TYR A 464 -11.90 -11.62 -2.83
CA TYR A 464 -11.66 -10.57 -3.83
C TYR A 464 -12.84 -9.61 -3.87
N ALA A 465 -12.55 -8.32 -4.04
CA ALA A 465 -13.53 -7.26 -3.93
C ALA A 465 -13.21 -6.07 -4.84
N LEU A 466 -14.25 -5.32 -5.21
CA LEU A 466 -14.15 -4.01 -5.83
C LEU A 466 -15.19 -3.09 -5.18
N PRO A 467 -14.90 -2.55 -3.98
CA PRO A 467 -15.84 -1.66 -3.31
C PRO A 467 -15.94 -0.32 -4.04
N LEU A 468 -17.14 0.21 -4.20
CA LEU A 468 -17.39 1.57 -4.69
C LEU A 468 -17.67 2.53 -3.52
N GLU A 469 -17.92 3.81 -3.84
CA GLU A 469 -18.19 4.84 -2.82
C GLU A 469 -19.43 4.52 -1.96
N GLU A 470 -20.45 3.91 -2.56
CA GLU A 470 -21.65 3.43 -1.86
C GLU A 470 -21.36 2.32 -0.83
N ASN A 471 -20.21 1.64 -0.95
CA ASN A 471 -19.80 0.58 -0.03
C ASN A 471 -18.89 1.09 1.10
N VAL A 472 -18.64 2.41 1.20
CA VAL A 472 -17.83 3.02 2.28
C VAL A 472 -18.53 2.82 3.62
N SER A 473 -18.11 1.79 4.34
CA SER A 473 -18.62 1.41 5.65
C SER A 473 -17.70 0.34 6.28
N LYS A 474 -18.06 -0.10 7.48
CA LYS A 474 -17.51 -1.30 8.10
C LYS A 474 -18.44 -2.47 7.80
N TRP A 475 -17.89 -3.51 7.18
CA TRP A 475 -18.59 -4.73 6.83
C TRP A 475 -18.00 -5.89 7.62
N VAL A 476 -18.87 -6.75 8.14
CA VAL A 476 -18.46 -7.95 8.88
C VAL A 476 -18.97 -9.16 8.12
N TYR A 477 -18.07 -10.07 7.81
CA TYR A 477 -18.36 -11.36 7.20
C TYR A 477 -17.95 -12.49 8.14
N ILE A 478 -18.59 -13.64 7.99
CA ILE A 478 -18.30 -14.85 8.75
C ILE A 478 -17.58 -15.82 7.82
N LEU A 479 -16.40 -16.25 8.24
CA LEU A 479 -15.65 -17.30 7.58
C LEU A 479 -15.76 -18.58 8.40
N GLU A 480 -16.42 -19.57 7.83
CA GLU A 480 -16.66 -20.87 8.46
C GLU A 480 -15.69 -21.91 7.86
N ALA A 481 -14.85 -22.51 8.69
CA ALA A 481 -13.98 -23.61 8.30
C ALA A 481 -14.66 -24.94 8.63
N VAL A 482 -14.67 -25.86 7.67
CA VAL A 482 -15.28 -27.18 7.72
C VAL A 482 -14.18 -28.24 7.53
N ASP A 483 -14.08 -29.18 8.45
CA ASP A 483 -13.22 -30.38 8.34
C ASP A 483 -13.80 -31.38 7.31
N LYS A 484 -13.11 -32.49 7.04
CA LYS A 484 -13.60 -33.51 6.10
C LYS A 484 -14.86 -34.22 6.59
N GLU A 485 -15.03 -34.32 7.90
CA GLU A 485 -16.13 -35.03 8.56
C GLU A 485 -17.34 -34.10 8.86
N GLY A 486 -17.27 -32.83 8.46
CA GLY A 486 -18.35 -31.85 8.51
C GLY A 486 -18.48 -31.02 9.80
N LYS A 487 -17.56 -31.11 10.77
CA LYS A 487 -17.55 -30.21 11.93
C LYS A 487 -16.99 -28.85 11.53
N THR A 488 -17.47 -27.81 12.22
CA THR A 488 -17.23 -26.43 11.79
C THR A 488 -16.81 -25.51 12.92
N ILE A 489 -16.03 -24.49 12.56
CA ILE A 489 -15.69 -23.35 13.41
C ILE A 489 -15.82 -22.06 12.61
N GLN A 490 -16.15 -20.95 13.26
CA GLN A 490 -16.42 -19.67 12.60
C GLN A 490 -15.58 -18.54 13.19
N ASP A 491 -14.95 -17.74 12.33
CA ASP A 491 -14.31 -16.48 12.70
C ASP A 491 -14.87 -15.30 11.89
N LYS A 492 -14.64 -14.07 12.37
CA LYS A 492 -15.15 -12.84 11.75
C LYS A 492 -14.07 -12.16 10.91
N LEU A 493 -14.39 -11.87 9.66
CA LEU A 493 -13.60 -11.02 8.77
C LEU A 493 -14.21 -9.62 8.73
N GLU A 494 -13.50 -8.62 9.27
CA GLU A 494 -13.92 -7.23 9.23
C GLU A 494 -13.26 -6.50 8.05
N LEU A 495 -14.07 -6.00 7.11
CA LEU A 495 -13.63 -5.18 5.98
C LEU A 495 -14.03 -3.72 6.23
N SER A 496 -13.04 -2.84 6.35
CA SER A 496 -13.22 -1.40 6.55
C SER A 496 -12.98 -0.66 5.24
N VAL A 497 -14.05 -0.31 4.53
CA VAL A 497 -13.97 0.43 3.27
C VAL A 497 -13.86 1.93 3.57
N GLN A 498 -12.80 2.56 3.07
CA GLN A 498 -12.52 3.98 3.19
C GLN A 498 -12.71 4.70 1.86
N ASN A 499 -13.02 6.00 1.93
CA ASN A 499 -13.15 6.81 0.73
C ASN A 499 -11.77 7.08 0.11
N HIS A 500 -11.68 7.09 -1.22
CA HIS A 500 -10.44 7.37 -1.93
C HIS A 500 -9.98 8.79 -1.66
N LYS A 501 -8.74 8.96 -1.18
CA LYS A 501 -8.16 10.28 -0.84
C LYS A 501 -8.23 11.28 -2.00
N GLY A 502 -8.18 10.77 -3.24
CA GLY A 502 -8.24 11.56 -4.47
C GLY A 502 -9.63 11.90 -4.99
N ARG A 503 -10.71 11.37 -4.41
CA ARG A 503 -12.09 11.47 -4.93
C ARG A 503 -12.55 12.92 -5.16
N ARG A 504 -12.23 13.82 -4.23
CA ARG A 504 -12.62 15.24 -4.31
C ARG A 504 -11.75 16.06 -5.27
N THR A 505 -10.68 15.47 -5.79
CA THR A 505 -9.71 16.11 -6.69
C THR A 505 -9.70 15.45 -8.07
N VAL A 506 -10.72 14.65 -8.40
CA VAL A 506 -10.87 14.07 -9.73
C VAL A 506 -11.16 15.21 -10.71
N THR A 507 -10.23 15.43 -11.61
CA THR A 507 -10.33 16.45 -12.66
C THR A 507 -10.80 15.90 -14.00
N HIS A 508 -10.71 14.57 -14.18
CA HIS A 508 -11.04 13.88 -15.42
C HIS A 508 -11.61 12.50 -15.12
N GLN A 509 -12.53 12.04 -15.95
CA GLN A 509 -13.04 10.67 -15.92
C GLN A 509 -13.24 10.16 -17.35
N PHE A 510 -13.10 8.86 -17.50
CA PHE A 510 -13.44 8.12 -18.70
C PHE A 510 -14.66 7.28 -18.40
N THR A 511 -15.59 7.22 -19.34
CA THR A 511 -16.77 6.37 -19.25
C THR A 511 -16.80 5.49 -20.50
N LEU A 512 -16.73 4.18 -20.29
CA LEU A 512 -16.93 3.19 -21.33
C LEU A 512 -18.36 2.66 -21.23
N ASN A 513 -19.07 2.73 -22.35
CA ASN A 513 -20.31 2.01 -22.55
C ASN A 513 -19.96 0.71 -23.26
N TYR A 514 -20.37 -0.42 -22.72
CA TYR A 514 -20.06 -1.72 -23.29
C TYR A 514 -21.24 -2.66 -23.16
N ASP A 515 -21.24 -3.68 -24.01
CA ASP A 515 -22.17 -4.81 -23.93
C ASP A 515 -21.35 -6.07 -23.62
N VAL A 516 -21.77 -6.80 -22.59
CA VAL A 516 -21.09 -8.06 -22.21
C VAL A 516 -21.66 -9.19 -23.08
N ILE A 517 -20.94 -9.51 -24.16
CA ILE A 517 -21.20 -10.69 -24.98
C ILE A 517 -20.71 -11.90 -24.16
N ASN A 518 -21.62 -12.77 -23.72
CA ASN A 518 -21.38 -13.95 -22.86
C ASN A 518 -21.37 -13.70 -21.33
N MET A 519 -22.34 -12.95 -20.82
CA MET A 519 -22.56 -12.79 -19.36
C MET A 519 -22.68 -14.12 -18.58
N HIS A 520 -23.05 -15.23 -19.25
CA HIS A 520 -23.21 -16.55 -18.65
C HIS A 520 -21.90 -17.30 -18.38
N GLU A 521 -20.77 -16.83 -18.92
CA GLU A 521 -19.46 -17.46 -18.67
C GLU A 521 -18.86 -17.08 -17.32
N PHE A 522 -19.35 -16.01 -16.70
CA PHE A 522 -18.85 -15.49 -15.43
C PHE A 522 -19.74 -15.93 -14.26
N ILE A 523 -19.13 -16.37 -13.16
CA ILE A 523 -19.84 -16.81 -11.96
C ILE A 523 -20.46 -15.59 -11.23
N SER A 524 -19.79 -14.44 -11.31
CA SER A 524 -20.23 -13.18 -10.70
C SER A 524 -19.93 -11.99 -11.61
N PRO A 525 -20.73 -10.90 -11.55
CA PRO A 525 -20.40 -9.69 -12.28
C PRO A 525 -19.07 -9.05 -11.86
N LEU A 526 -18.65 -9.27 -10.62
CA LEU A 526 -17.37 -8.76 -10.11
C LEU A 526 -16.16 -9.31 -10.89
N GLU A 527 -16.26 -10.54 -11.39
CA GLU A 527 -15.15 -11.22 -12.07
C GLU A 527 -14.78 -10.55 -13.39
N TRP A 528 -15.77 -10.21 -14.22
CA TRP A 528 -15.52 -9.47 -15.45
C TRP A 528 -15.15 -8.01 -15.17
N GLN A 529 -15.60 -7.40 -14.07
CA GLN A 529 -15.20 -6.04 -13.67
C GLN A 529 -13.71 -5.99 -13.34
N LEU A 530 -13.21 -6.96 -12.59
CA LEU A 530 -11.79 -7.09 -12.29
C LEU A 530 -10.97 -7.42 -13.55
N LEU A 531 -11.48 -8.30 -14.42
CA LEU A 531 -10.84 -8.59 -15.70
C LEU A 531 -10.74 -7.34 -16.59
N MET A 532 -11.80 -6.52 -16.62
CA MET A 532 -11.83 -5.27 -17.37
C MET A 532 -10.79 -4.27 -16.84
N LEU A 533 -10.63 -4.18 -15.52
CA LEU A 533 -9.56 -3.40 -14.89
C LEU A 533 -8.16 -3.86 -15.34
N ASP A 534 -7.91 -5.17 -15.30
CA ASP A 534 -6.61 -5.73 -15.69
C ASP A 534 -6.32 -5.49 -17.18
N LYS A 535 -7.34 -5.56 -18.03
CA LYS A 535 -7.22 -5.26 -19.45
C LYS A 535 -6.99 -3.77 -19.72
N LEU A 536 -7.66 -2.88 -19.00
CA LEU A 536 -7.43 -1.43 -19.09
C LEU A 536 -6.02 -1.05 -18.63
N ALA A 537 -5.52 -1.66 -17.55
CA ALA A 537 -4.14 -1.47 -17.11
C ALA A 537 -3.14 -1.91 -18.19
N SER A 538 -3.34 -3.12 -18.73
CA SER A 538 -2.50 -3.66 -19.82
C SER A 538 -2.52 -2.77 -21.06
N LEU A 539 -3.68 -2.17 -21.38
CA LEU A 539 -3.85 -1.25 -22.50
C LEU A 539 -3.02 0.03 -22.33
N TYR A 540 -2.96 0.57 -21.11
CA TYR A 540 -2.16 1.73 -20.79
C TYR A 540 -0.66 1.42 -20.66
N GLY A 541 -0.26 0.14 -20.76
CA GLY A 541 1.11 -0.30 -20.57
C GLY A 541 1.50 -0.43 -19.10
N ASP A 542 0.53 -0.40 -18.19
CA ASP A 542 0.74 -0.58 -16.75
C ASP A 542 0.76 -2.08 -16.39
N THR A 543 1.59 -2.46 -15.42
CA THR A 543 1.69 -3.85 -14.95
C THR A 543 0.52 -4.27 -14.07
N ASN A 544 -0.15 -3.31 -13.44
CA ASN A 544 -1.29 -3.54 -12.54
C ASN A 544 -2.31 -2.39 -12.61
N ALA A 545 -3.52 -2.62 -12.09
CA ALA A 545 -4.58 -1.62 -12.04
C ALA A 545 -4.42 -0.58 -10.90
N SER A 546 -3.21 -0.41 -10.34
CA SER A 546 -2.98 0.51 -9.21
C SER A 546 -3.22 1.98 -9.57
N HIS A 547 -3.01 2.34 -10.83
CA HIS A 547 -3.22 3.69 -11.36
C HIS A 547 -4.67 3.98 -11.75
N ILE A 548 -5.54 2.97 -11.77
CA ILE A 548 -6.93 3.12 -12.17
C ILE A 548 -7.79 3.19 -10.91
N THR A 549 -8.67 4.18 -10.83
CA THR A 549 -9.70 4.25 -9.77
C THR A 549 -11.08 4.19 -10.43
N VAL A 550 -11.84 3.14 -10.12
CA VAL A 550 -13.22 2.98 -10.57
C VAL A 550 -14.11 3.94 -9.80
N LEU A 551 -14.88 4.73 -10.54
CA LEU A 551 -15.75 5.74 -9.96
C LEU A 551 -17.20 5.27 -9.85
N GLU A 552 -17.67 4.55 -10.86
CA GLU A 552 -19.05 4.09 -11.00
C GLU A 552 -19.12 2.85 -11.91
N LEU A 553 -20.02 1.93 -11.57
CA LEU A 553 -20.32 0.72 -12.34
C LEU A 553 -21.83 0.57 -12.45
N SER A 554 -22.34 0.34 -13.66
CA SER A 554 -23.74 -0.06 -13.85
C SER A 554 -23.83 -1.57 -14.07
N GLN A 555 -24.63 -2.25 -13.24
CA GLN A 555 -24.95 -3.67 -13.41
C GLN A 555 -26.16 -3.90 -14.34
N SER A 556 -26.80 -2.83 -14.83
CA SER A 556 -27.95 -2.89 -15.73
C SER A 556 -27.66 -2.19 -17.06
N PRO A 557 -28.17 -2.69 -18.21
CA PRO A 557 -27.98 -2.03 -19.50
C PRO A 557 -28.55 -0.60 -19.52
N PRO A 558 -27.83 0.38 -20.08
CA PRO A 558 -26.47 0.25 -20.65
C PRO A 558 -25.43 0.02 -19.55
N PHE A 559 -24.54 -0.95 -19.76
CA PHE A 559 -23.45 -1.18 -18.80
C PHE A 559 -22.44 -0.03 -18.92
N LEU A 560 -22.15 0.56 -17.77
CA LEU A 560 -21.29 1.73 -17.64
C LEU A 560 -20.11 1.34 -16.78
N PHE A 561 -18.92 1.64 -17.28
CA PHE A 561 -17.68 1.51 -16.53
C PHE A 561 -17.00 2.87 -16.54
N THR A 562 -17.06 3.57 -15.41
CA THR A 562 -16.48 4.91 -15.27
C THR A 562 -15.26 4.84 -14.37
N TRP A 563 -14.13 5.37 -14.82
CA TRP A 563 -12.88 5.39 -14.06
C TRP A 563 -12.12 6.70 -14.24
N THR A 564 -11.16 6.92 -13.35
CA THR A 564 -10.14 7.96 -13.49
C THR A 564 -8.75 7.34 -13.43
N ASN A 565 -7.77 7.98 -14.05
CA ASN A 565 -6.38 7.55 -14.02
C ASN A 565 -5.60 8.47 -13.06
N ASP A 566 -5.07 7.88 -11.99
CA ASP A 566 -4.35 8.57 -10.92
C ASP A 566 -2.93 9.01 -11.31
N SER A 567 -2.39 8.50 -12.43
CA SER A 567 -1.11 8.96 -12.99
C SER A 567 -1.19 10.35 -13.61
N LEU A 568 -2.39 10.81 -13.97
CA LEU A 568 -2.57 12.09 -14.62
C LEU A 568 -2.50 13.26 -13.62
N PRO A 569 -1.92 14.40 -14.01
CA PRO A 569 -1.87 15.57 -13.14
C PRO A 569 -3.28 16.08 -12.81
N ARG A 570 -3.47 16.47 -11.55
CA ARG A 570 -4.74 17.01 -11.03
C ARG A 570 -4.73 18.54 -10.84
N ASN A 571 -3.58 19.18 -11.06
CA ASN A 571 -3.40 20.62 -10.91
C ASN A 571 -3.69 21.42 -12.20
N HIS A 572 -3.81 20.75 -13.34
CA HIS A 572 -4.19 21.30 -14.63
C HIS A 572 -4.90 20.23 -15.46
N CYS A 573 -5.45 20.60 -16.62
CA CYS A 573 -6.09 19.66 -17.54
C CYS A 573 -5.06 19.17 -18.59
N PRO A 574 -4.59 17.91 -18.54
CA PRO A 574 -3.60 17.33 -19.45
C PRO A 574 -4.29 16.82 -20.72
N GLN A 575 -4.66 17.74 -21.62
CA GLN A 575 -5.46 17.41 -22.80
C GLN A 575 -4.77 16.43 -23.74
N ASP A 576 -3.45 16.53 -23.91
CA ASP A 576 -2.69 15.68 -24.85
C ASP A 576 -2.58 14.23 -24.34
N GLU A 577 -2.35 14.06 -23.04
CA GLU A 577 -2.31 12.75 -22.38
C GLU A 577 -3.70 12.12 -22.34
N LEU A 578 -4.75 12.90 -22.04
CA LEU A 578 -6.14 12.43 -22.10
C LEU A 578 -6.49 11.96 -23.51
N ASN A 579 -6.13 12.73 -24.54
CA ASN A 579 -6.37 12.37 -25.93
C ASN A 579 -5.56 11.12 -26.34
N SER A 580 -4.36 10.96 -25.81
CA SER A 580 -3.53 9.78 -26.05
C SER A 580 -4.16 8.54 -25.42
N LEU A 581 -4.56 8.58 -24.15
CA LEU A 581 -5.26 7.50 -23.47
C LEU A 581 -6.60 7.17 -24.15
N LEU A 582 -7.34 8.20 -24.56
CA LEU A 582 -8.60 8.03 -25.29
C LEU A 582 -8.39 7.32 -26.63
N LYS A 583 -7.33 7.67 -27.38
CA LYS A 583 -6.99 6.98 -28.64
C LYS A 583 -6.71 5.50 -28.42
N VAL A 584 -5.99 5.14 -27.37
CA VAL A 584 -5.72 3.72 -27.07
C VAL A 584 -7.02 3.01 -26.66
N CYS A 585 -7.89 3.66 -25.87
CA CYS A 585 -9.21 3.13 -25.51
C CYS A 585 -10.16 2.95 -26.71
N CYS A 586 -10.04 3.77 -27.75
CA CYS A 586 -10.83 3.60 -28.98
C CYS A 586 -10.35 2.44 -29.86
N CYS A 587 -9.17 1.86 -29.60
CA CYS A 587 -8.71 0.64 -30.26
C CYS A 587 -9.20 -0.64 -29.55
N PHE A 588 -9.96 -0.49 -28.46
CA PHE A 588 -10.47 -1.56 -27.60
C PHE A 588 -11.76 -2.20 -28.15
#